data_AF-A0A7Y4ZHA8-F1
#
_entry.id   AF-A0A7Y4ZHA8-F1
#
_cell.length_a   1.000
_cell.length_b   1.000
_cell.length_c   1.000
_cell.angle_alpha   90.00
_cell.angle_beta   90.00
_cell.angle_gamma   90.00
#
_symmetry.space_group_name_H-M   'P 1'
#
loop_
_entity.id
_entity.type
_entity.pdbx_description
1 polymer ?
#
loop_
_entity_poly.entity_id
_entity_poly.type
_entity_poly.pdbx_seq_one_letter_code
_entity_poly.pdbx_strand_id
1 'polypeptide(L)'
;MAPVGFVLGFYAVEVQGVFLLPALVCGAPSPWAQSRTMMVRAGGTASAMGTVIPLAAWMLVGGVVAHGSPVRAWCEGATAVVLWYGDLQS
;
A
#
# COMPACT_ATOMS: atom_id res chain seq x y z
N MET A 1 7.43 -24.43 6.65
CA MET A 1 6.38 -23.71 5.88
C MET A 1 5.67 -22.81 6.86
N ALA A 2 5.86 -21.49 6.82
CA ALA A 2 5.03 -20.61 7.65
C ALA A 2 3.56 -20.85 7.22
N PRO A 3 2.63 -21.05 8.17
CA PRO A 3 1.24 -21.29 7.81
C PRO A 3 0.75 -20.08 7.02
N VAL A 4 0.09 -20.30 5.88
CA VAL A 4 -0.40 -19.24 4.99
C VAL A 4 -1.22 -18.18 5.77
N GLY A 5 -1.96 -18.61 6.80
CA GLY A 5 -2.67 -17.71 7.70
C GLY A 5 -1.78 -16.73 8.48
N PHE A 6 -0.55 -17.11 8.85
CA PHE A 6 0.41 -16.20 9.48
C PHE A 6 0.90 -15.13 8.50
N VAL A 7 1.17 -15.52 7.25
CA VAL A 7 1.58 -14.56 6.20
C VAL A 7 0.46 -13.57 5.91
N LEU A 8 -0.77 -14.06 5.74
CA LEU A 8 -1.93 -13.20 5.51
C LEU A 8 -2.22 -12.29 6.71
N GLY A 9 -2.10 -12.82 7.93
CA GLY A 9 -2.26 -12.03 9.16
C GLY A 9 -1.22 -10.93 9.29
N PHE A 10 0.06 -11.23 9.00
CA PHE A 10 1.14 -10.24 8.98
C PHE A 10 0.84 -9.12 7.98
N TYR A 11 0.48 -9.47 6.74
CA TYR A 11 0.13 -8.48 5.71
C TYR A 11 -1.13 -7.65 6.06
N ALA A 12 -2.11 -8.24 6.75
CA ALA A 12 -3.30 -7.53 7.22
C ALA A 12 -2.98 -6.48 8.31
N VAL A 13 -1.91 -6.69 9.08
CA VAL A 13 -1.40 -5.70 10.04
C VAL A 13 -0.56 -4.66 9.31
N GLU A 14 0.36 -5.08 8.45
CA GLU A 14 1.26 -4.20 7.73
C GLU A 14 0.51 -3.21 6.82
N VAL A 15 -0.56 -3.67 6.16
CA VAL A 15 -1.36 -2.82 5.27
C VAL A 15 -1.99 -1.63 6.00
N GLN A 16 -2.22 -1.71 7.32
CA GLN A 16 -2.73 -0.57 8.12
C GLN A 16 -1.79 0.65 8.07
N GLY A 17 -0.51 0.42 7.82
CA GLY A 17 0.53 1.45 7.71
C GLY A 17 0.77 1.95 6.29
N VAL A 18 0.06 1.44 5.27
CA VAL A 18 0.33 1.76 3.86
C VAL A 18 0.22 3.25 3.54
N PHE A 19 -0.63 3.98 4.27
CA PHE A 19 -0.84 5.42 4.11
C PHE A 19 -0.09 6.27 5.13
N LEU A 20 0.72 5.67 6.00
CA LEU A 20 1.46 6.39 7.01
C LEU A 20 2.46 7.38 6.40
N LEU A 21 3.20 6.92 5.39
CA LEU A 21 4.20 7.74 4.72
C LEU A 21 3.57 8.89 3.91
N PRO A 22 2.52 8.66 3.09
CA PRO A 22 1.75 9.76 2.49
C PRO A 22 1.21 10.76 3.52
N ALA A 23 0.64 10.29 4.64
CA ALA A 23 0.14 11.17 5.70
C ALA A 23 1.26 12.02 6.33
N LEU A 24 2.44 11.45 6.57
CA LEU A 24 3.61 12.18 7.05
C LEU A 24 4.06 13.26 6.06
N VAL A 25 4.14 12.92 4.76
CA VAL A 25 4.54 13.86 3.71
C VAL A 25 3.55 15.03 3.59
N CYS A 26 2.26 14.77 3.78
CA CYS A 26 1.22 15.80 3.80
C CYS A 26 1.14 16.60 5.12
N GLY A 27 2.01 16.33 6.10
CA GLY A 27 2.05 17.08 7.36
C GLY A 27 0.89 16.79 8.30
N ALA A 28 0.34 15.58 8.26
CA ALA A 28 -0.77 15.18 9.10
C ALA A 28 -0.45 15.34 10.60
N PRO A 29 -1.33 15.97 11.40
CA PRO A 29 -1.10 16.12 12.84
C PRO A 29 -1.08 14.78 13.58
N SER A 30 -1.77 13.76 13.06
CA SER A 30 -1.80 12.39 13.60
C SER A 30 -1.72 11.34 12.47
N PRO A 31 -0.52 11.07 11.93
CA PRO A 31 -0.33 10.26 10.72
C PRO A 31 -0.90 8.83 10.82
N TRP A 32 -0.78 8.22 12.00
CA TRP A 32 -1.34 6.88 12.25
C TRP A 32 -2.87 6.88 12.26
N ALA A 33 -3.49 7.88 12.88
CA ALA A 33 -4.95 8.01 12.89
C ALA A 33 -5.46 8.29 11.47
N GLN A 34 -4.79 9.16 10.72
CA GLN A 34 -5.16 9.43 9.34
C GLN A 34 -4.98 8.19 8.45
N SER A 35 -3.88 7.45 8.57
CA SER A 35 -3.67 6.20 7.84
C SER A 35 -4.80 5.20 8.09
N ARG A 36 -5.24 5.05 9.34
CA ARG A 36 -6.38 4.19 9.70
C ARG A 36 -7.71 4.71 9.14
N THR A 37 -7.93 6.02 9.17
CA THR A 37 -9.12 6.63 8.54
C THR A 37 -9.15 6.36 7.03
N MET A 38 -8.01 6.49 6.35
CA MET A 38 -7.90 6.18 4.93
C MET A 38 -8.09 4.69 4.65
N MET A 39 -7.59 3.82 5.53
CA MET A 39 -7.84 2.37 5.47
C MET A 39 -9.34 2.03 5.56
N VAL A 40 -10.09 2.73 6.42
CA VAL A 40 -11.55 2.58 6.50
C VAL A 40 -12.23 3.11 5.23
N ARG A 41 -11.81 4.28 4.73
CA ARG A 41 -12.33 4.87 3.48
C ARG A 41 -12.05 4.00 2.26
N ALA A 42 -10.94 3.28 2.24
CA ALA A 42 -10.59 2.28 1.23
C ALA A 42 -11.50 1.03 1.22
N GLY A 43 -12.50 0.95 2.11
CA GLY A 43 -13.37 -0.22 2.27
C GLY A 43 -12.83 -1.23 3.30
N GLY A 44 -11.90 -0.81 4.16
CA GLY A 44 -11.30 -1.64 5.19
C GLY A 44 -10.16 -2.52 4.70
N THR A 45 -9.59 -3.30 5.64
CA THR A 45 -8.36 -4.09 5.44
C THR A 45 -8.45 -5.07 4.27
N ALA A 46 -9.58 -5.77 4.12
CA ALA A 46 -9.75 -6.78 3.07
C ALA A 46 -9.77 -6.14 1.66
N SER A 47 -10.49 -5.03 1.51
CA SER A 47 -10.52 -4.25 0.27
C SER A 47 -9.13 -3.70 -0.06
N ALA A 48 -8.46 -3.11 0.94
CA ALA A 48 -7.11 -2.57 0.79
C ALA A 48 -6.08 -3.64 0.40
N MET A 49 -6.16 -4.83 0.97
CA MET A 49 -5.31 -5.96 0.56
C MET A 49 -5.53 -6.33 -0.92
N GLY A 50 -6.77 -6.23 -1.42
CA GLY A 50 -7.08 -6.43 -2.84
C GLY A 50 -6.36 -5.45 -3.77
N THR A 51 -6.04 -4.23 -3.30
CA THR A 51 -5.27 -3.23 -4.05
C THR A 51 -3.77 -3.37 -3.83
N VAL A 52 -3.35 -3.59 -2.58
CA VAL A 52 -1.94 -3.61 -2.18
C VAL A 52 -1.22 -4.87 -2.67
N ILE A 53 -1.88 -6.03 -2.70
CA ILE A 53 -1.26 -7.27 -3.19
C ILE A 53 -0.86 -7.14 -4.67
N PRO A 54 -1.73 -6.70 -5.59
CA PRO A 54 -1.34 -6.43 -6.98
C PRO A 54 -0.23 -5.39 -7.11
N LEU A 55 -0.27 -4.30 -6.33
CA LEU A 55 0.79 -3.28 -6.36
C LEU A 55 2.14 -3.83 -5.89
N ALA A 56 2.16 -4.59 -4.79
CA ALA A 56 3.36 -5.25 -4.30
C ALA A 56 3.90 -6.27 -5.31
N ALA A 57 3.01 -7.03 -5.96
CA ALA A 57 3.40 -7.90 -7.04
C ALA A 57 4.05 -7.11 -8.19
N TRP A 58 3.43 -5.99 -8.62
CA TRP A 58 4.01 -5.13 -9.66
C TRP A 58 5.39 -4.57 -9.26
N MET A 59 5.56 -4.12 -8.02
CA MET A 59 6.85 -3.63 -7.52
C MET A 59 7.94 -4.70 -7.56
N LEU A 60 7.58 -5.96 -7.28
CA LEU A 60 8.53 -7.08 -7.21
C LEU A 60 8.86 -7.67 -8.58
N VAL A 61 7.86 -7.87 -9.44
CA VAL A 61 8.03 -8.58 -10.72
C VAL A 61 7.89 -7.69 -11.95
N GLY A 62 7.34 -6.48 -11.82
CA GLY A 62 7.11 -5.56 -12.95
C GLY A 62 8.39 -5.17 -13.68
N GLY A 63 9.51 -5.04 -12.97
CA GLY A 63 10.82 -4.82 -13.60
C GLY A 63 11.25 -5.97 -14.51
N VAL A 64 10.94 -7.21 -14.14
CA VAL A 64 11.26 -8.41 -14.92
C VAL A 64 10.29 -8.59 -16.09
N VAL A 65 8.99 -8.38 -15.86
CA VAL A 65 7.94 -8.61 -16.87
C VAL A 65 7.91 -7.53 -17.94
N ALA A 66 8.22 -6.27 -17.61
CA ALA A 66 8.15 -5.16 -18.54
C ALA A 66 9.51 -4.81 -19.22
N HIS A 67 10.53 -5.67 -19.10
CA HIS A 67 11.91 -5.37 -19.54
C HIS A 67 12.41 -4.01 -19.03
N GLY A 68 12.03 -3.64 -17.81
CA GLY A 68 12.28 -2.34 -17.21
C GLY A 68 13.27 -2.39 -16.05
N SER A 69 13.65 -1.21 -15.54
CA SER A 69 14.40 -1.14 -14.28
C SER A 69 13.48 -1.56 -13.11
N PRO A 70 13.89 -2.49 -12.23
CA PRO A 70 13.15 -2.80 -11.01
C PRO A 70 12.84 -1.57 -10.15
N VAL A 71 13.74 -0.58 -10.15
CA VAL A 71 13.55 0.70 -9.45
C VAL A 71 12.35 1.46 -10.03
N ARG A 72 12.14 1.40 -11.34
CA ARG A 72 11.02 2.08 -11.98
C ARG A 72 9.68 1.45 -11.58
N ALA A 73 9.57 0.13 -11.60
CA ALA A 73 8.35 -0.57 -11.15
C ALA A 73 8.07 -0.31 -9.66
N TRP A 74 9.13 -0.22 -8.84
CA TRP A 74 9.03 0.18 -7.45
C TRP A 74 8.49 1.61 -7.30
N CYS A 75 9.06 2.57 -8.04
CA CYS A 75 8.61 3.96 -8.05
C CYS A 75 7.16 4.09 -8.52
N GLU A 76 6.77 3.39 -9.59
CA GLU A 76 5.40 3.39 -10.11
C GLU A 76 4.41 2.90 -9.06
N GLY A 77 4.73 1.80 -8.37
CA GLY A 77 3.90 1.31 -7.28
C GLY A 77 3.81 2.31 -6.11
N ALA A 78 4.93 2.95 -5.75
CA ALA A 78 4.95 3.93 -4.67
C ALA A 78 4.12 5.16 -5.04
N THR A 79 4.22 5.63 -6.29
CA THR A 79 3.39 6.70 -6.84
C THR A 79 1.91 6.30 -6.84
N ALA A 80 1.57 5.07 -7.20
CA ALA A 80 0.20 4.59 -7.17
C ALA A 80 -0.40 4.63 -5.75
N VAL A 81 0.36 4.28 -4.71
CA VAL A 81 -0.08 4.40 -3.32
C VAL A 81 -0.32 5.86 -2.92
N VAL A 82 0.55 6.79 -3.33
CA VAL A 82 0.37 8.23 -3.07
C VAL A 82 -0.85 8.80 -3.80
N LEU A 83 -1.07 8.41 -5.05
CA LEU A 83 -2.25 8.81 -5.81
C LEU A 83 -3.53 8.28 -5.19
N TRP A 84 -3.52 7.01 -4.76
CA TRP A 84 -4.63 6.39 -4.06
C TRP A 84 -4.96 7.10 -2.73
N TYR A 85 -3.93 7.49 -1.97
CA TYR A 85 -4.10 8.32 -0.78
C TYR A 85 -4.74 9.68 -1.10
N GLY A 86 -4.34 10.31 -2.21
CA GLY A 86 -4.95 11.56 -2.70
C GLY A 86 -6.44 11.40 -3.03
N ASP A 87 -6.79 10.34 -3.75
CA ASP A 87 -8.17 10.02 -4.14
C ASP A 87 -9.09 9.77 -2.93
N LEU A 88 -8.57 9.11 -1.89
CA LEU A 88 -9.32 8.88 -0.64
C LEU A 88 -9.49 10.15 0.22
N GLN A 89 -8.72 11.21 -0.05
CA GLN A 89 -8.83 12.48 0.65
C GLN A 89 -9.88 13.42 0.03
N SER A 90 -10.07 13.35 -1.30
CA SER A 90 -11.12 14.09 -2.02
C SER A 90 -12.53 13.62 -1.67
#